data_AF-A0A9P9WSM1-F1
#
_entry.id   AF-A0A9P9WSM1-F1
#
_cell.length_a   1.000
_cell.length_b   1.000
_cell.length_c   1.000
_cell.angle_alpha   90.00
_cell.angle_beta   90.00
_cell.angle_gamma   90.00
#
_symmetry.space_group_name_H-M   'P 1'
#
loop_
_entity.id
_entity.type
_entity.pdbx_description
1 polymer ?
#
loop_
_entity_poly.entity_id
_entity_poly.type
_entity_poly.pdbx_seq_one_letter_code
_entity_poly.pdbx_strand_id
1 'polypeptide(L)'
;MGSDTIEIVGIVLGVLAIISVAARFYVRHSKKAGFKWDDWLILLSIVDMIVTDAVAVYAVSFNPTGPETATIATDTQDYDEADQLYTKLTWSLTVVYYFTASSTKLSILLMYHRIFSIDRALRRQIWALSIIVACYWIGCTVANLTNCIPMKYIWLNSLADPRYCFNYNYYWFAAGMIEALIDTLILILPIKAILGLQVTVRQRLAVISIFMLGAL
;
A
#
# COMPACT_ATOMS: atom_id res chain seq x y z
N MET A 1 19.47 4.64 8.24
CA MET A 1 18.84 3.40 8.76
C MET A 1 19.55 2.26 8.07
N GLY A 2 20.03 1.26 8.80
CA GLY A 2 20.75 0.12 8.19
C GLY A 2 19.79 -0.73 7.36
N SER A 3 20.27 -1.31 6.26
CA SER A 3 19.56 -2.28 5.41
C SER A 3 18.82 -3.32 6.24
N ASP A 4 19.47 -3.83 7.29
CA ASP A 4 18.98 -4.89 8.16
C ASP A 4 17.70 -4.49 8.91
N THR A 5 17.54 -3.20 9.23
CA THR A 5 16.33 -2.73 9.92
C THR A 5 15.12 -2.76 8.99
N ILE A 6 15.31 -2.45 7.71
CA ILE A 6 14.25 -2.40 6.71
C ILE A 6 13.76 -3.82 6.42
N GLU A 7 14.68 -4.78 6.29
CA GLU A 7 14.35 -6.20 6.06
C GLU A 7 13.58 -6.80 7.24
N ILE A 8 14.03 -6.58 8.47
CA ILE A 8 13.36 -7.10 9.67
C ILE A 8 11.95 -6.52 9.79
N VAL A 9 11.78 -5.22 9.56
CA VAL A 9 10.46 -4.57 9.60
C VAL A 9 9.53 -5.15 8.53
N GLY A 10 10.02 -5.36 7.30
CA GLY A 10 9.26 -5.98 6.21
C GLY A 10 8.72 -7.36 6.58
N ILE A 11 9.58 -8.24 7.10
CA ILE A 11 9.19 -9.60 7.52
C ILE A 11 8.14 -9.55 8.62
N VAL A 12 8.33 -8.71 9.65
CA VAL A 12 7.40 -8.60 10.78
C VAL A 12 6.02 -8.12 10.30
N LEU A 13 5.98 -7.08 9.45
CA LEU A 13 4.74 -6.56 8.89
C LEU A 13 4.04 -7.58 7.98
N GLY A 14 4.80 -8.30 7.16
CA GLY A 14 4.26 -9.37 6.30
C GLY A 14 3.61 -10.49 7.12
N VAL A 15 4.25 -10.93 8.20
CA VAL A 15 3.68 -11.94 9.12
C VAL A 15 2.40 -11.44 9.77
N LEU A 16 2.39 -10.18 10.25
CA LEU A 16 1.20 -9.57 10.85
C LEU A 16 0.04 -9.46 9.84
N ALA A 17 0.33 -9.12 8.58
CA ALA A 17 -0.67 -9.06 7.52
C ALA A 17 -1.32 -10.43 7.27
N ILE A 18 -0.52 -11.50 7.20
CA ILE A 18 -1.00 -12.87 7.04
C ILE A 18 -1.91 -13.27 8.22
N ILE A 19 -1.49 -12.99 9.45
CA ILE A 19 -2.28 -13.29 10.66
C ILE A 19 -3.61 -12.52 10.64
N SER A 20 -3.58 -11.23 10.28
CA SER A 20 -4.78 -10.37 10.21
C SER A 20 -5.81 -10.91 9.22
N VAL A 21 -5.38 -11.34 8.02
CA VAL A 21 -6.30 -11.91 7.03
C VAL A 21 -6.79 -13.29 7.44
N ALA A 22 -5.93 -14.15 8.01
CA ALA A 22 -6.37 -15.43 8.57
C ALA A 22 -7.43 -15.24 9.65
N ALA A 23 -7.25 -14.26 10.54
CA ALA A 23 -8.24 -13.90 11.56
C ALA A 23 -9.56 -13.39 10.93
N ARG A 24 -9.49 -12.59 9.86
CA ARG A 24 -10.68 -12.13 9.11
C ARG A 24 -11.47 -13.30 8.52
N PHE A 25 -10.80 -14.27 7.90
CA PHE A 25 -11.42 -15.49 7.39
C PHE A 25 -12.02 -16.34 8.51
N TYR A 26 -11.30 -16.51 9.62
CA TYR A 26 -11.78 -17.26 10.78
C TYR A 26 -13.05 -16.66 11.40
N VAL A 27 -13.08 -15.33 11.57
CA VAL A 27 -14.26 -14.62 12.09
C VAL A 27 -15.44 -14.73 11.12
N ARG A 28 -15.21 -14.59 9.80
CA ARG A 28 -16.28 -14.74 8.80
C ARG A 28 -16.85 -16.15 8.76
N HIS A 29 -15.99 -17.16 8.83
CA HIS A 29 -16.39 -18.55 8.90
C HIS A 29 -17.23 -18.81 10.17
N SER A 30 -16.74 -18.35 11.33
CA SER A 30 -17.42 -18.49 12.62
C SER A 30 -18.79 -17.77 12.66
N LYS A 31 -18.91 -16.62 11.99
CA LYS A 31 -20.16 -15.84 11.90
C LYS A 31 -21.10 -16.29 10.79
N LYS A 32 -20.78 -17.35 10.03
CA LYS A 32 -21.55 -17.85 8.87
C LYS A 32 -21.93 -16.74 7.87
N ALA A 33 -21.07 -15.74 7.71
CA ALA A 33 -21.40 -14.52 6.96
C ALA A 33 -21.42 -14.68 5.43
N GLY A 34 -21.03 -15.87 4.92
CA GLY A 34 -20.87 -16.20 3.50
C GLY A 34 -19.65 -15.53 2.86
N PHE A 35 -18.98 -16.24 1.96
CA PHE A 35 -17.86 -15.69 1.17
C PHE A 35 -18.38 -14.78 0.05
N LYS A 36 -17.72 -13.66 -0.18
CA LYS A 36 -18.08 -12.69 -1.24
C LYS A 36 -16.85 -12.24 -2.03
N TRP A 37 -17.07 -11.51 -3.12
CA TRP A 37 -16.00 -10.92 -3.95
C TRP A 37 -14.93 -10.14 -3.17
N ASP A 38 -15.33 -9.51 -2.08
CA ASP A 38 -14.45 -8.87 -1.10
C ASP A 38 -13.36 -9.80 -0.51
N ASP A 39 -13.70 -11.07 -0.25
CA ASP A 39 -12.75 -12.06 0.28
C ASP A 39 -11.76 -12.55 -0.79
N TRP A 40 -12.16 -12.53 -2.06
CA TRP A 40 -11.28 -12.88 -3.17
C TRP A 40 -10.27 -11.78 -3.45
N LEU A 41 -10.70 -10.52 -3.35
CA LEU A 41 -9.81 -9.37 -3.49
C LEU A 41 -8.72 -9.35 -2.42
N ILE A 42 -9.05 -9.67 -1.16
CA ILE A 42 -8.03 -9.70 -0.09
C ILE A 42 -7.09 -10.91 -0.20
N LEU A 43 -7.59 -12.06 -0.67
CA LEU A 43 -6.74 -13.21 -1.00
C LEU A 43 -5.76 -12.88 -2.11
N LEU A 44 -6.25 -12.22 -3.18
CA LEU A 44 -5.41 -11.76 -4.27
C LEU A 44 -4.34 -10.79 -3.76
N SER A 45 -4.72 -9.83 -2.91
CA SER A 45 -3.79 -8.87 -2.30
C SER A 45 -2.70 -9.53 -1.46
N ILE A 46 -2.99 -10.61 -0.72
CA ILE A 46 -1.94 -11.35 0.02
C ILE A 46 -0.99 -12.09 -0.91
N VAL A 47 -1.53 -12.77 -1.92
CA VAL A 47 -0.70 -13.49 -2.89
C VAL A 47 0.23 -12.51 -3.60
N ASP A 48 -0.33 -11.37 -4.01
CA ASP A 48 0.41 -10.30 -4.65
C ASP A 48 1.47 -9.67 -3.75
N MET A 49 1.17 -9.47 -2.46
CA MET A 49 2.14 -9.03 -1.45
C MET A 49 3.32 -10.01 -1.35
N ILE A 50 3.06 -11.31 -1.25
CA ILE A 50 4.11 -12.34 -1.14
C ILE A 50 4.97 -12.37 -2.40
N VAL A 51 4.34 -12.29 -3.58
CA VAL A 51 5.06 -12.24 -4.86
C VAL A 51 5.93 -10.98 -4.94
N THR A 52 5.38 -9.84 -4.54
CA THR A 52 6.09 -8.56 -4.58
C THR A 52 7.31 -8.57 -3.65
N ASP A 53 7.15 -9.09 -2.43
CA ASP A 53 8.23 -9.21 -1.46
C ASP A 53 9.33 -10.17 -1.94
N ALA A 54 8.95 -11.32 -2.49
CA ALA A 54 9.90 -12.28 -3.07
C ALA A 54 10.71 -11.69 -4.24
N VAL A 55 10.05 -10.93 -5.12
CA VAL A 55 10.71 -10.27 -6.26
C VAL A 55 11.61 -9.14 -5.78
N ALA A 56 11.23 -8.39 -4.74
CA ALA A 56 12.06 -7.35 -4.15
C ALA A 56 13.34 -7.93 -3.52
N VAL A 57 13.22 -9.01 -2.74
CA VAL A 57 14.37 -9.73 -2.18
C VAL A 57 15.28 -10.26 -3.29
N TYR A 58 14.69 -10.82 -4.36
CA TYR A 58 15.46 -11.27 -5.51
C TYR A 58 16.22 -10.11 -6.19
N ALA A 59 15.58 -8.96 -6.39
CA ALA A 59 16.20 -7.78 -7.00
C ALA A 59 17.41 -7.28 -6.17
N VAL A 60 17.29 -7.24 -4.84
CA VAL A 60 18.38 -6.85 -3.93
C VAL A 60 19.49 -7.90 -3.91
N SER A 61 19.15 -9.20 -3.97
CA SER A 61 20.15 -10.26 -4.03
C SER A 61 21.00 -10.23 -5.31
N PHE A 62 20.41 -9.74 -6.41
CA PHE A 62 21.08 -9.63 -7.70
C PHE A 62 21.95 -8.37 -7.79
N ASN A 63 21.48 -7.24 -7.23
CA ASN A 63 22.23 -6.00 -7.17
C ASN A 63 22.12 -5.37 -5.76
N PRO A 64 23.01 -5.73 -4.83
CA PRO A 64 22.98 -5.25 -3.44
C PRO A 64 23.14 -3.74 -3.32
N THR A 65 23.84 -3.12 -4.27
CA THR A 65 24.07 -1.68 -4.36
C THR A 65 22.94 -0.93 -5.08
N GLY A 66 22.00 -1.63 -5.72
CA GLY A 66 20.88 -1.07 -6.47
C GLY A 66 20.06 0.02 -5.73
N PRO A 67 19.75 -0.13 -4.44
CA PRO A 67 19.08 0.92 -3.66
C PRO A 67 19.94 2.19 -3.50
N GLU A 68 21.25 2.04 -3.30
CA GLU A 68 22.17 3.15 -3.14
C GLU A 68 22.42 3.86 -4.48
N THR A 69 22.61 3.09 -5.56
CA THR A 69 22.79 3.62 -6.92
C THR A 69 21.53 4.34 -7.42
N ALA A 70 20.33 3.87 -7.08
CA ALA A 70 19.07 4.54 -7.39
C ALA A 70 18.85 5.87 -6.61
N THR A 71 19.58 6.08 -5.51
CA THR A 71 19.42 7.27 -4.64
C THR A 71 20.47 8.35 -4.95
N ILE A 72 21.61 7.98 -5.52
CA ILE A 72 22.72 8.89 -5.79
C ILE A 72 22.54 9.59 -7.15
N ALA A 73 22.24 10.89 -7.11
CA ALA A 73 22.14 11.76 -8.29
C ALA A 73 23.52 12.30 -8.70
N THR A 74 24.43 11.42 -9.15
CA THR A 74 25.72 11.88 -9.70
C THR A 74 25.73 11.69 -11.22
N ASP A 75 26.01 12.77 -11.96
CA ASP A 75 26.05 12.86 -13.43
C ASP A 75 27.16 11.99 -14.09
N THR A 76 27.95 11.30 -13.28
CA THR A 76 29.17 10.58 -13.71
C THR A 76 29.09 9.06 -13.52
N GLN A 77 27.93 8.51 -13.13
CA GLN A 77 27.79 7.08 -12.89
C GLN A 77 27.18 6.39 -14.12
N ASP A 78 27.98 5.58 -14.80
CA ASP A 78 27.50 4.69 -15.87
C ASP A 78 26.58 3.63 -15.25
N TYR A 79 25.31 3.62 -15.65
CA TYR A 79 24.32 2.61 -15.22
C TYR A 79 24.62 1.28 -15.90
N ASP A 80 25.05 0.30 -15.11
CA ASP A 80 25.32 -1.05 -15.61
C ASP A 80 24.01 -1.80 -15.92
N GLU A 81 24.09 -2.91 -16.68
CA GLU A 81 22.92 -3.74 -17.02
C GLU A 81 22.18 -4.23 -15.77
N ALA A 82 22.90 -4.47 -14.67
CA ALA A 82 22.35 -4.86 -13.38
C ALA A 82 21.53 -3.75 -12.69
N ASP A 83 21.91 -2.47 -12.84
CA ASP A 83 21.16 -1.33 -12.30
C ASP A 83 19.86 -1.13 -13.09
N GLN A 84 19.94 -1.24 -14.42
CA GLN A 84 18.76 -1.13 -15.28
C GLN A 84 17.73 -2.22 -15.01
N LEU A 85 18.18 -3.46 -14.73
CA LEU A 85 17.29 -4.56 -14.37
C LEU A 85 16.63 -4.31 -13.01
N TYR A 86 17.39 -3.85 -12.01
CA TYR A 86 16.87 -3.51 -10.69
C TYR A 86 15.78 -2.42 -10.77
N THR A 87 16.01 -1.34 -11.53
CA THR A 87 15.02 -0.27 -11.72
C THR A 87 13.77 -0.78 -12.44
N LYS A 88 13.90 -1.66 -13.44
CA LYS A 88 12.76 -2.29 -14.15
C LYS A 88 11.88 -3.13 -13.24
N LEU A 89 12.51 -3.94 -12.39
CA LEU A 89 11.80 -4.75 -11.41
C LEU A 89 11.08 -3.85 -10.40
N THR A 90 11.79 -2.91 -9.79
CA THR A 90 11.25 -2.01 -8.75
C THR A 90 10.12 -1.12 -9.28
N TRP A 91 10.26 -0.60 -10.50
CA TRP A 91 9.22 0.20 -11.16
C TRP A 91 7.95 -0.62 -11.40
N SER A 92 8.11 -1.88 -11.83
CA SER A 92 6.99 -2.80 -12.07
C SER A 92 6.28 -3.17 -10.76
N LEU A 93 7.06 -3.44 -9.71
CA LEU A 93 6.54 -3.71 -8.36
C LEU A 93 5.76 -2.53 -7.79
N THR A 94 6.15 -1.29 -8.11
CA THR A 94 5.46 -0.08 -7.64
C THR A 94 4.03 0.01 -8.19
N VAL A 95 3.80 -0.39 -9.44
CA VAL A 95 2.44 -0.43 -10.03
C VAL A 95 1.56 -1.46 -9.31
N VAL A 96 2.15 -2.64 -9.07
CA VAL A 96 1.51 -3.76 -8.37
C VAL A 96 1.17 -3.39 -6.92
N TYR A 97 2.09 -2.71 -6.25
CA TYR A 97 1.89 -2.18 -4.90
C TYR A 97 0.66 -1.26 -4.80
N TYR A 98 0.53 -0.27 -5.69
CA TYR A 98 -0.63 0.64 -5.63
C TYR A 98 -1.96 -0.08 -5.86
N PHE A 99 -1.98 -1.13 -6.69
CA PHE A 99 -3.15 -1.97 -6.86
C PHE A 99 -3.51 -2.71 -5.57
N THR A 100 -2.53 -3.37 -4.95
CA THR A 100 -2.73 -4.17 -3.75
C THR A 100 -3.12 -3.33 -2.54
N ALA A 101 -2.46 -2.18 -2.34
CA ALA A 101 -2.80 -1.23 -1.29
C ALA A 101 -4.23 -0.69 -1.44
N SER A 102 -4.62 -0.29 -2.65
CA SER A 102 -5.94 0.28 -2.92
C SER A 102 -7.05 -0.77 -2.83
N SER A 103 -6.81 -1.98 -3.35
CA SER A 103 -7.75 -3.12 -3.26
C SER A 103 -8.05 -3.47 -1.80
N THR A 104 -7.03 -3.51 -0.94
CA THR A 104 -7.18 -3.78 0.50
C THR A 104 -8.05 -2.72 1.17
N LYS A 105 -7.83 -1.44 0.88
CA LYS A 105 -8.61 -0.31 1.43
C LYS A 105 -10.07 -0.36 0.97
N LEU A 106 -10.32 -0.63 -0.30
CA LEU A 106 -11.66 -0.81 -0.85
C LEU A 106 -12.38 -2.01 -0.20
N SER A 107 -11.68 -3.12 0.05
CA SER A 107 -12.22 -4.27 0.77
C SER A 107 -12.68 -3.92 2.19
N ILE A 108 -11.88 -3.14 2.92
CA ILE A 108 -12.24 -2.68 4.27
C ILE A 108 -13.47 -1.75 4.22
N LEU A 109 -13.51 -0.81 3.28
CA LEU A 109 -14.64 0.12 3.11
C LEU A 109 -15.94 -0.62 2.75
N LEU A 110 -15.88 -1.63 1.88
CA LEU A 110 -17.03 -2.48 1.57
C LEU A 110 -17.52 -3.28 2.78
N MET A 111 -16.60 -3.75 3.62
CA MET A 111 -16.94 -4.40 4.89
C MET A 111 -17.66 -3.41 5.83
N TYR A 112 -17.17 -2.19 5.98
CA TYR A 112 -17.82 -1.15 6.78
C TYR A 112 -19.22 -0.80 6.26
N HIS A 113 -19.38 -0.73 4.93
CA HIS A 113 -20.68 -0.47 4.31
C HIS A 113 -21.71 -1.54 4.67
N ARG A 114 -21.27 -2.80 4.77
CA ARG A 114 -22.14 -3.93 5.16
C ARG A 114 -22.50 -3.89 6.65
N ILE A 115 -21.54 -3.59 7.52
CA ILE A 115 -21.74 -3.57 8.98
C ILE A 115 -22.64 -2.40 9.38
N PHE A 116 -22.34 -1.19 8.90
CA PHE A 116 -23.05 0.04 9.26
C PHE A 116 -24.17 0.39 8.27
N SER A 117 -24.82 -0.64 7.71
CA SER A 117 -25.84 -0.46 6.67
C SER A 117 -27.05 0.39 7.09
N ILE A 118 -27.26 0.64 8.38
CA ILE A 118 -28.43 1.35 8.90
C ILE A 118 -28.29 2.89 8.78
N ASP A 119 -27.07 3.45 8.84
CA ASP A 119 -26.86 4.90 8.85
C ASP A 119 -26.54 5.46 7.45
N ARG A 120 -27.38 6.39 6.97
CA ARG A 120 -27.23 7.05 5.66
C ARG A 120 -26.07 8.07 5.62
N ALA A 121 -25.66 8.64 6.75
CA ALA A 121 -24.54 9.58 6.81
C ALA A 121 -23.21 8.83 6.64
N LEU A 122 -23.02 7.73 7.39
CA LEU A 122 -21.86 6.85 7.25
C LEU A 122 -21.75 6.25 5.86
N ARG A 123 -22.88 5.87 5.25
CA ARG A 123 -22.89 5.32 3.90
C ARG A 123 -22.31 6.31 2.87
N ARG A 124 -22.66 7.60 2.98
CA ARG A 124 -22.10 8.65 2.12
C ARG A 124 -20.61 8.85 2.34
N GLN A 125 -20.14 8.81 3.59
CA GLN A 125 -18.71 8.91 3.91
C GLN A 125 -17.89 7.74 3.36
N ILE A 126 -18.41 6.51 3.46
CA ILE A 126 -17.76 5.32 2.92
C ILE A 126 -17.63 5.40 1.40
N TRP A 127 -18.69 5.81 0.70
CA TRP A 127 -18.64 6.03 -0.75
C TRP A 127 -17.66 7.13 -1.15
N ALA A 128 -17.66 8.26 -0.42
CA ALA A 128 -16.71 9.34 -0.66
C ALA A 128 -15.25 8.87 -0.50
N LEU A 129 -14.94 8.13 0.58
CA LEU A 129 -13.59 7.56 0.77
C LEU A 129 -13.24 6.52 -0.29
N SER A 130 -14.20 5.70 -0.73
CA SER A 130 -13.96 4.71 -1.79
C SER A 130 -13.58 5.39 -3.11
N ILE A 131 -14.23 6.51 -3.43
CA ILE A 131 -13.87 7.33 -4.60
C ILE A 131 -12.49 7.95 -4.42
N ILE A 132 -12.16 8.48 -3.24
CA ILE A 132 -10.83 9.04 -2.96
C ILE A 132 -9.74 7.98 -3.14
N VAL A 133 -9.94 6.77 -2.61
CA VAL A 133 -9.00 5.64 -2.78
C VAL A 133 -8.83 5.29 -4.25
N ALA A 134 -9.93 5.20 -5.02
CA ALA A 134 -9.87 4.90 -6.45
C ALA A 134 -9.15 6.00 -7.25
N CYS A 135 -9.41 7.28 -6.95
CA CYS A 135 -8.72 8.39 -7.56
C CYS A 135 -7.23 8.41 -7.22
N TYR A 136 -6.88 8.13 -5.96
CA TYR A 136 -5.49 8.00 -5.52
C TYR A 136 -4.77 6.87 -6.27
N TRP A 137 -5.41 5.71 -6.39
CA TRP A 137 -4.88 4.56 -7.11
C TRP A 137 -4.57 4.90 -8.57
N ILE A 138 -5.56 5.45 -9.30
CA ILE A 138 -5.41 5.81 -10.71
C ILE A 138 -4.37 6.92 -10.86
N GLY A 139 -4.41 7.95 -10.01
CA GLY A 139 -3.47 9.07 -10.05
C GLY A 139 -2.03 8.64 -9.85
N CYS A 140 -1.75 7.82 -8.83
CA CYS A 140 -0.41 7.31 -8.57
C CYS A 140 0.05 6.33 -9.65
N THR A 141 -0.85 5.49 -10.17
CA THR A 141 -0.50 4.59 -11.27
C THR A 141 -0.11 5.39 -12.52
N VAL A 142 -0.92 6.39 -12.91
CA VAL A 142 -0.63 7.23 -14.08
C VAL A 142 0.66 8.01 -13.87
N ALA A 143 0.84 8.65 -12.70
CA ALA A 143 2.07 9.36 -12.36
C ALA A 143 3.29 8.42 -12.43
N ASN A 144 3.15 7.18 -11.95
CA ASN A 144 4.22 6.20 -12.01
C ASN A 144 4.57 5.78 -13.45
N LEU A 145 3.55 5.67 -14.30
CA LEU A 145 3.73 5.38 -15.72
C LEU A 145 4.37 6.54 -16.49
N THR A 146 4.10 7.77 -16.05
CA THR A 146 4.60 9.01 -16.68
C THR A 146 5.76 9.65 -15.91
N ASN A 147 6.51 8.88 -15.10
CA ASN A 147 7.65 9.39 -14.32
C ASN A 147 8.67 10.14 -15.19
N CYS A 148 8.92 9.64 -16.40
CA CYS A 148 9.75 10.29 -17.39
C CYS A 148 9.14 10.21 -18.79
N ILE A 149 9.34 11.27 -19.58
CA ILE A 149 8.95 11.31 -20.99
C ILE A 149 10.18 11.74 -21.82
N PRO A 150 10.71 10.90 -22.72
CA PRO A 150 10.30 9.53 -23.05
C PRO A 150 10.76 8.47 -22.03
N MET A 151 10.02 7.36 -21.94
CA MET A 151 10.16 6.28 -20.94
C MET A 151 11.56 5.65 -20.88
N LYS A 152 12.37 5.76 -21.95
CA LYS A 152 13.76 5.28 -21.99
C LYS A 152 14.65 5.90 -20.91
N TYR A 153 14.35 7.13 -20.48
CA TYR A 153 15.13 7.85 -19.47
C TYR A 153 14.91 7.33 -18.05
N ILE A 154 13.81 6.60 -17.80
CA ILE A 154 13.55 5.92 -16.51
C ILE A 154 14.70 4.96 -16.18
N TRP A 155 15.23 4.27 -17.20
CA TRP A 155 16.24 3.24 -17.04
C TRP A 155 17.68 3.77 -17.05
N LEU A 156 17.89 4.99 -17.53
CA LEU A 156 19.23 5.53 -17.80
C LEU A 156 19.71 6.51 -16.73
N ASN A 157 18.80 7.18 -16.01
CA ASN A 157 18.98 7.91 -14.74
C ASN A 157 17.81 8.89 -14.58
N SER A 158 16.82 8.60 -13.73
CA SER A 158 15.66 9.51 -13.54
C SER A 158 16.00 10.82 -12.80
N LEU A 159 17.18 10.92 -12.18
CA LEU A 159 17.61 12.08 -11.39
C LEU A 159 18.61 12.98 -12.13
N ALA A 160 19.23 12.52 -13.21
CA ALA A 160 20.22 13.29 -13.96
C ALA A 160 19.61 14.46 -14.73
N ASP A 161 18.39 14.31 -15.26
CA ASP A 161 17.80 15.30 -16.17
C ASP A 161 16.39 15.75 -15.73
N PRO A 162 16.27 16.81 -14.90
CA PRO A 162 14.99 17.30 -14.39
C PRO A 162 14.07 17.89 -15.48
N ARG A 163 14.54 17.97 -16.73
CA ARG A 163 13.75 18.40 -17.89
C ARG A 163 12.80 17.32 -18.39
N TYR A 164 13.16 16.05 -18.22
CA TYR A 164 12.45 14.89 -18.79
C TYR A 164 11.84 13.97 -17.74
N CYS A 165 12.29 14.07 -16.49
CA CYS A 165 11.85 13.27 -15.37
C CYS A 165 11.54 14.16 -14.16
N PHE A 166 10.50 13.83 -13.39
CA PHE A 166 10.38 14.38 -12.04
C PHE A 166 11.12 13.49 -11.04
N ASN A 167 11.48 14.07 -9.90
CA ASN A 167 12.24 13.36 -8.89
C ASN A 167 11.36 12.28 -8.22
N TYR A 168 11.73 11.03 -8.47
CA TYR A 168 11.01 9.84 -8.00
C TYR A 168 10.92 9.77 -6.47
N ASN A 169 11.95 10.20 -5.75
CA ASN A 169 11.97 10.18 -4.29
C ASN A 169 10.97 11.17 -3.68
N TYR A 170 10.89 12.40 -4.22
CA TYR A 170 9.89 13.37 -3.77
C TYR A 170 8.46 12.91 -4.08
N TYR A 171 8.26 12.29 -5.25
CA TYR A 171 6.98 11.68 -5.60
C TYR A 171 6.59 10.58 -4.62
N TRP A 172 7.49 9.64 -4.33
CA TRP A 172 7.24 8.56 -3.37
C TRP A 172 6.92 9.08 -1.98
N PHE A 173 7.66 10.07 -1.52
CA PHE A 173 7.42 10.70 -0.21
C PHE A 173 6.03 11.36 -0.14
N ALA A 174 5.67 12.14 -1.16
CA ALA A 174 4.35 12.78 -1.23
C ALA A 174 3.21 11.76 -1.35
N ALA A 175 3.39 10.73 -2.17
CA ALA A 175 2.43 9.64 -2.32
C ALA A 175 2.22 8.91 -0.99
N GLY A 176 3.29 8.59 -0.25
CA GLY A 176 3.22 7.95 1.06
C GLY A 176 2.52 8.81 2.13
N MET A 177 2.73 10.13 2.12
CA MET A 177 2.01 11.04 3.03
C MET A 177 0.50 11.03 2.78
N ILE A 178 0.09 11.11 1.52
CA ILE A 178 -1.33 11.06 1.14
C ILE A 178 -1.92 9.69 1.50
N GLU A 179 -1.14 8.63 1.29
CA GLU A 179 -1.55 7.27 1.61
C GLU A 179 -1.84 7.09 3.10
N ALA A 180 -0.90 7.51 3.96
CA ALA A 180 -1.06 7.46 5.41
C ALA A 180 -2.27 8.27 5.90
N LEU A 181 -2.55 9.41 5.24
CA LEU A 181 -3.73 10.21 5.53
C LEU A 181 -5.02 9.48 5.18
N ILE A 182 -5.08 8.79 4.04
CA ILE A 182 -6.24 7.97 3.65
C ILE A 182 -6.45 6.83 4.67
N ASP A 183 -5.38 6.16 5.09
CA ASP A 183 -5.47 5.06 6.07
C ASP A 183 -6.00 5.56 7.42
N THR A 184 -5.49 6.70 7.87
CA THR A 184 -5.98 7.37 9.08
C THR A 184 -7.48 7.69 8.99
N LEU A 185 -7.96 8.17 7.84
CA LEU A 185 -9.38 8.47 7.62
C LEU A 185 -10.25 7.21 7.65
N ILE A 186 -9.79 6.12 7.03
CA ILE A 186 -10.50 4.82 7.04
C ILE A 186 -10.59 4.27 8.47
N LEU A 187 -9.51 4.39 9.26
CA LEU A 187 -9.48 3.92 10.65
C LEU A 187 -10.39 4.74 11.58
N ILE A 188 -10.49 6.06 11.39
CA ILE A 188 -11.33 6.94 12.20
C ILE A 188 -12.83 6.76 11.91
N LEU A 189 -13.19 6.34 10.69
CA LEU A 189 -14.58 6.20 10.26
C LEU A 189 -15.45 5.34 11.20
N PRO A 190 -15.10 4.09 11.56
CA PRO A 190 -15.89 3.29 12.49
C PRO A 190 -15.92 3.91 13.89
N ILE A 191 -14.90 4.63 14.32
CA ILE A 191 -14.85 5.25 15.66
C ILE A 191 -15.94 6.31 15.80
N LYS A 192 -16.10 7.17 14.79
CA LYS A 192 -17.16 8.18 14.76
C LYS A 192 -18.56 7.56 14.76
N ALA A 193 -18.74 6.46 14.03
CA ALA A 193 -19.99 5.69 14.01
C ALA A 193 -20.33 5.10 15.39
N ILE A 194 -19.31 4.54 16.02
CA ILE A 194 -19.38 3.80 17.28
C ILE A 194 -19.59 4.74 18.47
N LEU A 195 -18.97 5.92 18.49
CA LEU A 195 -19.19 6.90 19.57
C LEU A 195 -20.62 7.46 19.60
N GLY A 196 -21.35 7.39 18.49
CA GLY A 196 -22.76 7.74 18.43
C GLY A 196 -23.72 6.64 18.93
N LEU A 197 -23.25 5.41 19.10
CA LEU A 197 -24.08 4.24 19.41
C LEU A 197 -23.47 3.48 20.60
N GLN A 198 -24.12 3.48 21.77
CA GLN A 198 -23.62 2.87 23.02
C GLN A 198 -22.97 1.48 22.82
N VAL A 199 -21.64 1.45 22.70
CA VAL A 199 -20.85 0.23 22.47
C VAL A 199 -20.15 -0.26 23.73
N THR A 200 -19.91 -1.57 23.75
CA THR A 200 -19.25 -2.28 24.86
C THR A 200 -17.72 -2.09 24.84
N VAL A 201 -17.10 -2.11 26.02
CA VAL A 201 -15.66 -1.85 26.25
C VAL A 201 -14.73 -2.71 25.36
N ARG A 202 -15.14 -3.94 25.01
CA ARG A 202 -14.39 -4.82 24.09
C ARG A 202 -14.23 -4.25 22.69
N GLN A 203 -15.23 -3.54 22.16
CA GLN A 203 -15.14 -2.91 20.84
C GLN A 203 -14.23 -1.70 20.87
N ARG A 204 -14.22 -0.95 21.99
CA ARG A 204 -13.30 0.16 22.21
C ARG A 204 -11.84 -0.30 22.26
N LEU A 205 -11.57 -1.46 22.86
CA LEU A 205 -10.22 -2.03 22.93
C LEU A 205 -9.70 -2.49 21.55
N ALA A 206 -10.55 -3.13 20.75
CA ALA A 206 -10.19 -3.54 19.38
C ALA A 206 -9.82 -2.34 18.48
N VAL A 207 -10.52 -1.22 18.66
CA VAL A 207 -10.24 0.03 17.93
C VAL A 207 -8.88 0.61 18.33
N ILE A 208 -8.56 0.65 19.62
CA ILE A 208 -7.27 1.15 20.11
C ILE A 208 -6.12 0.27 19.61
N SER A 209 -6.29 -1.06 19.58
CA SER A 209 -5.26 -1.96 19.05
C SER A 209 -5.02 -1.78 17.55
N ILE A 210 -6.07 -1.51 16.76
CA ILE A 210 -5.91 -1.26 15.32
C ILE A 210 -5.23 0.09 15.07
N PHE A 211 -5.54 1.12 15.88
CA PHE A 211 -4.88 2.43 15.76
C PHE A 211 -3.39 2.37 16.12
N MET A 212 -3.01 1.55 17.11
CA MET A 212 -1.60 1.29 17.41
C MET A 212 -0.90 0.50 16.30
N LEU A 213 -1.61 -0.42 15.62
CA LEU A 213 -1.04 -1.19 14.51
C LEU A 213 -0.92 -0.37 13.21
N GLY A 214 -1.83 0.57 12.95
CA GLY A 214 -1.80 1.41 11.75
C GLY A 214 -0.91 2.66 11.85
N ALA A 215 -0.45 3.00 13.06
CA ALA A 215 0.48 4.11 13.30
C ALA A 215 1.96 3.67 13.39
N LEU A 216 2.22 2.37 13.22
CA LEU A 216 3.55 1.75 13.27
C LEU A 216 4.05 1.44 11.86
#